data_AF-A0A959CJW7-F1
#
_entry.id   AF-A0A959CJW7-F1
#
_cell.length_a   1.000
_cell.length_b   1.000
_cell.length_c   1.000
_cell.angle_alpha   90.00
_cell.angle_beta   90.00
_cell.angle_gamma   90.00
#
_symmetry.space_group_name_H-M   'P 1'
#
loop_
_entity.id
_entity.type
_entity.pdbx_description
1 polymer ?
#
loop_
_entity_poly.entity_id
_entity_poly.type
_entity_poly.pdbx_seq_one_letter_code
_entity_poly.pdbx_strand_id
1 'polypeptide(L)'
;MNFLLQKLESHLDEGALFGGEQLLEAGAVDGLFELEKHLWLATVEGYEVELKVSPSKVLGGTCDCERFAEEGMCEHLAAMMMALRRRQQAKKQHREKARKETQGPRKLTTGIVLDNVNLEELADFVRDYAKANRNFAIALKARFASAVTGIDGKEKYQQLLESTIKAVRKTDRSISVRGSQRLIKVLEELHQQAEQATLERDFVEVAFISQSIIEKITPILKKARGKQRELKRDVGRAFENLHRLLEKNPAPTLARSLWEYSLQEYDKLVYRSNGADLLFFKLMVELAQEAGQQETLLEALRNYQEKYQEEGRPLAPLMLLELSALEKAGRPDEARRLMESNLTQPDVLLYAIQQAIAKGQMPRVKALAITGLRFDLPAEVKARLEEMLLQLAEQDEEPEEVNQYALKRFLDTQDFAYLEKARRAAGPDWPRQVEETLAYFQSFPYSPSRRNTIARILAEEGLLGRLMDYAEQVQSLDLIQEFSPYLIDSHRERLLELYRRLLTDFLRNHLGRKTSQRIREALQRLHEIGAGSLAVLLVEEFRSQYPERHSLMEELALF
;
A
#
# COMPACT_ATOMS: atom_id res chain seq x y z
N MET A 1 -28.94 -33.58 25.80
CA MET A 1 -28.41 -32.20 25.61
C MET A 1 -26.89 -32.26 25.62
N ASN A 2 -26.17 -31.50 24.78
CA ASN A 2 -24.70 -31.46 24.83
C ASN A 2 -24.17 -30.12 24.32
N PHE A 3 -24.17 -29.11 25.19
CA PHE A 3 -23.74 -27.76 24.82
C PHE A 3 -23.11 -27.02 26.00
N LEU A 4 -22.46 -25.88 25.71
CA LEU A 4 -21.80 -25.07 26.73
C LEU A 4 -22.82 -24.27 27.54
N LEU A 5 -22.70 -24.32 28.88
CA LEU A 5 -23.50 -23.49 29.80
C LEU A 5 -23.28 -21.98 29.58
N GLN A 6 -22.22 -21.58 28.87
CA GLN A 6 -21.95 -20.18 28.50
C GLN A 6 -22.67 -19.72 27.23
N LYS A 7 -23.26 -20.63 26.47
CA LYS A 7 -23.93 -20.38 25.19
C LYS A 7 -25.37 -20.89 25.23
N LEU A 8 -26.08 -20.64 26.33
CA LEU A 8 -27.46 -21.11 26.51
C LEU A 8 -28.38 -20.56 25.42
N GLU A 9 -28.12 -19.34 25.02
CA GLU A 9 -28.87 -18.53 24.07
C GLU A 9 -28.90 -19.14 22.66
N SER A 10 -27.94 -20.02 22.32
CA SER A 10 -27.90 -20.71 21.02
C SER A 10 -28.55 -22.10 21.02
N HIS A 11 -29.08 -22.55 22.16
CA HIS A 11 -29.55 -23.93 22.33
C HIS A 11 -30.92 -24.06 23.01
N LEU A 12 -31.43 -22.97 23.57
CA LEU A 12 -32.77 -22.90 24.13
C LEU A 12 -33.66 -22.10 23.17
N ASP A 13 -34.93 -22.47 23.07
CA ASP A 13 -35.91 -21.69 22.32
C ASP A 13 -36.18 -20.33 23.01
N GLU A 14 -36.63 -19.34 22.24
CA GLU A 14 -36.86 -17.99 22.74
C GLU A 14 -37.89 -17.94 23.87
N GLY A 15 -38.88 -18.85 23.87
CA GLY A 15 -39.89 -18.94 24.92
C GLY A 15 -39.32 -19.41 26.25
N ALA A 16 -38.54 -20.50 26.23
CA ALA A 16 -37.86 -21.01 27.42
C ALA A 16 -36.79 -20.04 27.94
N LEU A 17 -36.07 -19.35 27.06
CA LEU A 17 -35.10 -18.31 27.44
C LEU A 17 -35.79 -17.14 28.15
N PHE A 18 -36.82 -16.57 27.53
CA PHE A 18 -37.52 -15.40 28.06
C PHE A 18 -38.21 -15.72 29.40
N GLY A 19 -38.93 -16.86 29.48
CA GLY A 19 -39.53 -17.31 30.73
C GLY A 19 -38.49 -17.61 31.81
N GLY A 20 -37.37 -18.25 31.44
CA GLY A 20 -36.29 -18.56 32.37
C GLY A 20 -35.60 -17.33 32.95
N GLU A 21 -35.43 -16.27 32.14
CA GLU A 21 -34.92 -14.98 32.62
C GLU A 21 -35.88 -14.34 33.62
N GLN A 22 -37.19 -14.32 33.32
CA GLN A 22 -38.20 -13.78 34.24
C GLN A 22 -38.22 -14.51 35.58
N LEU A 23 -38.19 -15.85 35.56
CA LEU A 23 -38.15 -16.66 36.79
C LEU A 23 -36.87 -16.40 37.61
N LEU A 24 -35.73 -16.23 36.93
CA LEU A 24 -34.48 -15.92 37.60
C LEU A 24 -34.45 -14.50 38.20
N GLU A 25 -35.03 -13.51 37.51
CA GLU A 25 -35.16 -12.14 38.01
C GLU A 25 -36.15 -12.02 39.17
N ALA A 26 -37.25 -12.79 39.11
CA ALA A 26 -38.21 -12.91 40.19
C ALA A 26 -37.67 -13.67 41.41
N GLY A 27 -36.47 -14.27 41.31
CA GLY A 27 -35.87 -15.04 42.39
C GLY A 27 -36.55 -16.39 42.65
N ALA A 28 -37.24 -16.94 41.65
CA ALA A 28 -38.05 -18.16 41.77
C ALA A 28 -37.24 -19.46 41.77
N VAL A 29 -35.90 -19.39 41.73
CA VAL A 29 -35.00 -20.55 41.78
C VAL A 29 -34.55 -20.78 43.22
N ASP A 30 -35.25 -21.66 43.92
CA ASP A 30 -35.00 -22.01 45.31
C ASP A 30 -34.12 -23.25 45.45
N GLY A 31 -33.31 -23.27 46.51
CA GLY A 31 -32.60 -24.48 46.91
C GLY A 31 -31.61 -25.03 45.88
N LEU A 32 -30.91 -24.18 45.11
CA LEU A 32 -29.88 -24.64 44.19
C LEU A 32 -28.71 -25.30 44.95
N PHE A 33 -28.52 -26.61 44.82
CA PHE A 33 -27.36 -27.33 45.36
C PHE A 33 -26.88 -28.47 44.46
N GLU A 34 -25.65 -28.94 44.71
CA GLU A 34 -25.04 -30.07 44.02
C GLU A 34 -25.24 -31.31 44.90
N LEU A 35 -26.05 -32.27 44.44
CA LEU A 35 -26.35 -33.49 45.18
C LEU A 35 -25.22 -34.51 45.03
N GLU A 36 -24.79 -34.71 43.78
CA GLU A 36 -23.62 -35.52 43.42
C GLU A 36 -22.72 -34.73 42.50
N LYS A 37 -21.46 -35.18 42.35
CA LYS A 37 -20.51 -34.52 41.46
C LYS A 37 -21.12 -34.38 40.07
N HIS A 38 -21.26 -33.13 39.60
CA HIS A 38 -21.87 -32.77 38.32
C HIS A 38 -23.40 -32.91 38.21
N LEU A 39 -24.12 -33.17 39.30
CA LEU A 39 -25.59 -33.26 39.33
C LEU A 39 -26.16 -32.20 40.28
N TRP A 40 -26.98 -31.31 39.73
CA TRP A 40 -27.54 -30.15 40.42
C TRP A 40 -29.05 -30.27 40.52
N LEU A 41 -29.60 -29.91 41.68
CA LEU A 41 -31.03 -29.83 41.90
C LEU A 41 -31.42 -28.42 42.35
N ALA A 42 -32.60 -28.00 41.96
CA ALA A 42 -33.29 -26.82 42.46
C ALA A 42 -34.80 -27.00 42.33
N THR A 43 -35.55 -26.23 43.10
CA THR A 43 -36.99 -26.07 42.92
C THR A 43 -37.20 -24.73 42.22
N VAL A 44 -37.87 -24.73 41.06
CA VAL A 44 -38.18 -23.50 40.33
C VAL A 44 -39.69 -23.37 40.24
N GLU A 45 -40.26 -22.34 40.88
CA GLU A 45 -41.71 -22.13 40.89
C GLU A 45 -42.53 -23.36 41.37
N GLY A 46 -41.98 -24.11 42.32
CA GLY A 46 -42.61 -25.32 42.86
C GLY A 46 -42.33 -26.62 42.09
N TYR A 47 -41.69 -26.56 40.91
CA TYR A 47 -41.27 -27.75 40.16
C TYR A 47 -39.84 -28.16 40.49
N GLU A 48 -39.59 -29.46 40.64
CA GLU A 48 -38.23 -29.98 40.79
C GLU A 48 -37.52 -30.00 39.43
N VAL A 49 -36.27 -29.51 39.43
CA VAL A 49 -35.42 -29.43 38.25
C VAL A 49 -34.08 -30.05 38.55
N GLU A 50 -33.71 -31.08 37.77
CA GLU A 50 -32.41 -31.72 37.84
C GLU A 50 -31.56 -31.34 36.62
N LEU A 51 -30.28 -31.06 36.84
CA LEU A 51 -29.36 -30.64 35.78
C LEU A 51 -27.99 -31.31 35.95
N LYS A 52 -27.57 -32.05 34.93
CA LYS A 52 -26.26 -32.70 34.86
C LYS A 52 -25.28 -31.84 34.06
N VAL A 53 -24.18 -31.40 34.68
CA VAL A 53 -23.20 -30.48 34.09
C VAL A 53 -21.76 -30.95 34.34
N SER A 54 -21.01 -31.25 33.27
CA SER A 54 -19.56 -31.52 33.30
C SER A 54 -18.80 -30.23 33.00
N PRO A 55 -17.76 -29.84 33.78
CA PRO A 55 -17.37 -28.49 34.24
C PRO A 55 -17.91 -27.20 33.57
N SER A 56 -18.19 -27.20 32.27
CA SER A 56 -18.76 -26.07 31.51
C SER A 56 -19.83 -26.47 30.48
N LYS A 57 -20.24 -27.74 30.44
CA LYS A 57 -21.15 -28.35 29.47
C LYS A 57 -22.36 -28.97 30.15
N VAL A 58 -23.54 -28.64 29.65
CA VAL A 58 -24.81 -29.28 30.02
C VAL A 58 -24.88 -30.64 29.32
N LEU A 59 -24.95 -31.71 30.09
CA LEU A 59 -25.02 -33.10 29.61
C LEU A 59 -26.47 -33.61 29.54
N GLY A 60 -27.37 -33.01 30.32
CA GLY A 60 -28.78 -33.36 30.38
C GLY A 60 -29.46 -32.63 31.52
N GLY A 61 -30.78 -32.55 31.48
CA GLY A 61 -31.59 -32.05 32.57
C GLY A 61 -33.03 -32.51 32.41
N THR A 62 -33.76 -32.50 33.52
CA THR A 62 -35.16 -32.89 33.63
C THR A 62 -35.90 -31.87 34.48
N CYS A 63 -37.18 -31.71 34.21
CA CYS A 63 -38.08 -30.89 35.01
C CYS A 63 -39.44 -31.56 35.09
N ASP A 64 -40.09 -31.44 36.24
CA ASP A 64 -41.41 -32.06 36.50
C ASP A 64 -42.59 -31.25 35.94
N CYS A 65 -42.35 -30.19 35.17
CA CYS A 65 -43.43 -29.40 34.57
C CYS A 65 -43.97 -30.04 33.28
N GLU A 66 -45.26 -29.79 33.00
CA GLU A 66 -45.97 -30.35 31.84
C GLU A 66 -45.27 -30.01 30.51
N ARG A 67 -44.79 -28.76 30.39
CA ARG A 67 -44.08 -28.30 29.20
C ARG A 67 -42.80 -29.09 28.92
N PHE A 68 -42.06 -29.46 29.96
CA PHE A 68 -40.86 -30.27 29.78
C PHE A 68 -41.20 -31.69 29.30
N ALA A 69 -42.32 -32.27 29.76
CA ALA A 69 -42.77 -33.57 29.30
C ALA A 69 -43.14 -33.58 27.80
N GLU A 70 -43.66 -32.46 27.28
CA GLU A 70 -44.04 -32.31 25.88
C GLU A 70 -42.87 -31.91 24.97
N GLU A 71 -42.08 -30.92 25.37
CA GLU A 71 -41.09 -30.26 24.51
C GLU A 71 -39.63 -30.66 24.83
N GLY A 72 -39.40 -31.30 25.98
CA GLY A 72 -38.06 -31.63 26.47
C GLY A 72 -37.22 -30.42 26.89
N MET A 73 -37.81 -29.22 26.90
CA MET A 73 -37.24 -27.94 27.32
C MET A 73 -38.35 -27.09 27.96
N CYS A 74 -38.00 -26.30 28.97
CA CYS A 74 -38.95 -25.40 29.65
C CYS A 74 -38.22 -24.22 30.29
N GLU A 75 -38.98 -23.18 30.65
CA GLU A 75 -38.51 -22.00 31.37
C GLU A 75 -37.86 -22.33 32.73
N HIS A 76 -38.37 -23.33 33.46
CA HIS A 76 -37.81 -23.75 34.74
C HIS A 76 -36.39 -24.32 34.60
N LEU A 77 -36.18 -25.15 33.58
CA LEU A 77 -34.88 -25.71 33.26
C LEU A 77 -33.91 -24.61 32.78
N ALA A 78 -34.38 -23.66 31.98
CA ALA A 78 -33.60 -22.50 31.55
C ALA A 78 -33.16 -21.63 32.74
N ALA A 79 -34.08 -21.32 33.66
CA ALA A 79 -33.82 -20.55 34.88
C ALA A 79 -32.74 -21.23 35.75
N MET A 80 -32.83 -22.55 35.92
CA MET A 80 -31.84 -23.38 36.62
C MET A 80 -30.45 -23.31 35.97
N MET A 81 -30.37 -23.41 34.63
CA MET A 81 -29.10 -23.27 33.90
C MET A 81 -28.46 -21.89 34.08
N MET A 82 -29.27 -20.83 34.03
CA MET A 82 -28.81 -19.46 34.21
C MET A 82 -28.36 -19.17 35.65
N ALA A 83 -29.09 -19.67 36.65
CA ALA A 83 -28.71 -19.59 38.07
C ALA A 83 -27.35 -20.26 38.33
N LEU A 84 -27.16 -21.46 37.76
CA LEU A 84 -25.91 -22.19 37.88
C LEU A 84 -24.74 -21.46 37.20
N ARG A 85 -24.98 -20.85 36.02
CA ARG A 85 -24.00 -20.00 35.32
C ARG A 85 -23.55 -18.82 36.18
N ARG A 86 -24.49 -18.09 36.81
CA ARG A 86 -24.20 -16.98 37.73
C ARG A 86 -23.36 -17.46 38.92
N ARG A 87 -23.69 -18.61 39.52
CA ARG A 87 -22.94 -19.20 40.64
C ARG A 87 -21.51 -19.61 40.28
N GLN A 88 -21.30 -20.19 39.10
CA GLN A 88 -19.95 -20.55 38.62
C GLN A 88 -19.08 -19.33 38.34
N GLN A 89 -19.66 -18.27 37.77
CA GLN A 89 -18.97 -17.00 37.52
C GLN A 89 -18.56 -16.31 38.84
N ALA A 90 -19.45 -16.29 39.83
CA ALA A 90 -19.15 -15.75 41.16
C ALA A 90 -18.00 -16.51 41.85
N LYS A 91 -18.00 -17.85 41.81
CA LYS A 91 -16.89 -18.68 42.33
C LYS A 91 -15.56 -18.42 41.61
N LYS A 92 -15.57 -18.17 40.30
CA LYS A 92 -14.37 -17.84 39.52
C LYS A 92 -13.80 -16.47 39.91
N GLN A 93 -14.65 -15.46 40.02
CA GLN A 93 -14.25 -14.11 40.44
C GLN A 93 -13.71 -14.09 41.87
N HIS A 94 -14.32 -14.86 42.78
CA HIS A 94 -13.86 -14.97 44.17
C HIS A 94 -12.51 -15.71 44.28
N ARG A 95 -12.29 -16.73 43.44
CA ARG A 95 -10.97 -17.40 43.31
C ARG A 95 -9.93 -16.47 42.71
N GLU A 96 -10.27 -15.63 41.74
CA GLU A 96 -9.34 -14.66 41.14
C GLU A 96 -8.96 -13.51 42.10
N LYS A 97 -9.91 -13.04 42.92
CA LYS A 97 -9.64 -12.08 44.01
C LYS A 97 -8.76 -12.69 45.11
N ALA A 98 -9.08 -13.89 45.62
CA ALA A 98 -8.28 -14.57 46.65
C ALA A 98 -6.86 -14.94 46.17
N ARG A 99 -6.67 -15.21 44.88
CA ARG A 99 -5.36 -15.50 44.27
C ARG A 99 -4.49 -14.25 44.11
N LYS A 100 -5.09 -13.04 44.06
CA LYS A 100 -4.37 -11.76 44.03
C LYS A 100 -3.88 -11.31 45.41
N GLU A 101 -4.53 -11.71 46.50
CA GLU A 101 -4.17 -11.24 47.86
C GLU A 101 -3.09 -12.09 48.57
N THR A 102 -2.80 -13.32 48.11
CA THR A 102 -1.92 -14.26 48.85
C THR A 102 -0.59 -14.61 48.16
N GLN A 103 -0.20 -13.95 47.06
CA GLN A 103 1.12 -14.17 46.44
C GLN A 103 1.87 -12.86 46.24
N GLY A 104 2.82 -12.60 47.14
CA GLY A 104 3.93 -11.68 46.86
C GLY A 104 4.66 -12.09 45.58
N PRO A 105 5.36 -11.15 44.92
CA PRO A 105 5.91 -11.35 43.59
C PRO A 105 6.85 -12.56 43.51
N ARG A 106 6.51 -13.53 42.67
CA ARG A 106 7.24 -14.82 42.52
C ARG A 106 8.52 -14.77 41.68
N LYS A 107 8.83 -13.64 41.02
CA LYS A 107 10.06 -13.44 40.24
C LYS A 107 10.55 -12.01 40.40
N LEU A 108 11.84 -11.82 40.66
CA LEU A 108 12.47 -10.50 40.59
C LEU A 108 12.45 -10.03 39.14
N THR A 109 11.61 -9.04 38.84
CA THR A 109 11.56 -8.38 37.52
C THR A 109 11.98 -6.92 37.68
N THR A 110 12.40 -6.29 36.58
CA THR A 110 12.73 -4.85 36.59
C THR A 110 11.57 -4.00 37.10
N GLY A 111 10.33 -4.35 36.76
CA GLY A 111 9.15 -3.64 37.27
C GLY A 111 9.05 -3.71 38.80
N ILE A 112 9.15 -4.91 39.38
CA ILE A 112 9.11 -5.08 40.84
C ILE A 112 10.26 -4.35 41.53
N VAL A 113 11.45 -4.35 40.95
CA VAL A 113 12.58 -3.57 41.49
C VAL A 113 12.26 -2.08 41.45
N LEU A 114 11.80 -1.53 40.32
CA LEU A 114 11.45 -0.11 40.19
C LEU A 114 10.29 0.31 41.11
N ASP A 115 9.34 -0.58 41.36
CA ASP A 115 8.19 -0.32 42.25
C ASP A 115 8.58 -0.28 43.75
N ASN A 116 9.73 -0.86 44.12
CA ASN A 116 10.15 -1.02 45.53
C ASN A 116 11.45 -0.28 45.87
N VAL A 117 12.17 0.27 44.89
CA VAL A 117 13.42 1.02 45.11
C VAL A 117 13.13 2.50 45.37
N ASN A 118 13.93 3.12 46.25
CA ASN A 118 13.86 4.56 46.48
C ASN A 118 14.25 5.35 45.23
N LEU A 119 13.49 6.39 44.88
CA LEU A 119 13.74 7.27 43.75
C LEU A 119 15.14 7.91 43.77
N GLU A 120 15.67 8.26 44.94
CA GLU A 120 17.03 8.82 45.07
C GLU A 120 18.11 7.77 44.74
N GLU A 121 17.99 6.57 45.30
CA GLU A 121 18.90 5.46 45.01
C GLU A 121 18.83 5.03 43.54
N LEU A 122 17.62 5.04 42.96
CA LEU A 122 17.43 4.78 41.54
C LEU A 122 18.09 5.86 40.68
N ALA A 123 17.95 7.14 41.04
CA ALA A 123 18.58 8.24 40.32
C ALA A 123 20.12 8.14 40.39
N ASP A 124 20.67 7.76 41.53
CA ASP A 124 22.10 7.53 41.70
C ASP A 124 22.59 6.34 40.89
N PHE A 125 21.87 5.21 40.91
CA PHE A 125 22.15 4.06 40.05
C PHE A 125 22.14 4.43 38.57
N VAL A 126 21.11 5.15 38.12
CA VAL A 126 20.98 5.62 36.73
C VAL A 126 22.17 6.53 36.37
N ARG A 127 22.59 7.43 37.28
CA ARG A 127 23.74 8.31 37.08
C ARG A 127 25.04 7.53 36.94
N ASP A 128 25.28 6.56 37.81
CA ASP A 128 26.50 5.75 37.77
C ASP A 128 26.54 4.80 36.58
N TYR A 129 25.39 4.20 36.24
CA TYR A 129 25.26 3.39 35.04
C TYR A 129 25.48 4.23 33.76
N ALA A 130 24.99 5.48 33.73
CA ALA A 130 25.25 6.40 32.62
C ALA A 130 26.72 6.81 32.49
N LYS A 131 27.46 6.97 33.60
CA LYS A 131 28.92 7.22 33.56
C LYS A 131 29.67 6.06 32.91
N ALA A 132 29.29 4.82 33.24
CA ALA A 132 29.94 3.62 32.71
C ALA A 132 29.49 3.26 31.28
N ASN A 133 28.26 3.60 30.89
CA ASN A 133 27.66 3.22 29.61
C ASN A 133 27.23 4.42 28.77
N ARG A 134 28.10 4.82 27.83
CA ARG A 134 27.86 5.95 26.92
C ARG A 134 26.58 5.82 26.09
N ASN A 135 26.20 4.62 25.66
CA ASN A 135 24.97 4.44 24.87
C ASN A 135 23.73 4.70 25.72
N PHE A 136 23.74 4.21 26.96
CA PHE A 136 22.66 4.48 27.92
C PHE A 136 22.59 5.96 28.25
N ALA A 137 23.73 6.63 28.47
CA ALA A 137 23.75 8.08 28.71
C ALA A 137 23.13 8.89 27.56
N ILE A 138 23.39 8.52 26.31
CA ILE A 138 22.77 9.17 25.14
C ILE A 138 21.26 8.92 25.12
N ALA A 139 20.82 7.68 25.35
CA ALA A 139 19.40 7.34 25.36
C ALA A 139 18.64 8.06 26.50
N LEU A 140 19.24 8.13 27.69
CA LEU A 140 18.70 8.86 28.84
C LEU A 140 18.55 10.35 28.53
N LYS A 141 19.59 10.98 27.98
CA LYS A 141 19.55 12.39 27.57
C LYS A 141 18.52 12.61 26.48
N ALA A 142 18.44 11.72 25.50
CA ALA A 142 17.43 11.81 24.45
C ALA A 142 16.02 11.79 25.04
N ARG A 143 15.72 10.86 25.95
CA ARG A 143 14.38 10.71 26.57
C ARG A 143 13.94 11.92 27.41
N PHE A 144 14.88 12.55 28.11
CA PHE A 144 14.57 13.60 29.09
C PHE A 144 15.09 14.99 28.69
N ALA A 145 15.44 15.21 27.42
CA ALA A 145 16.00 16.48 26.96
C ALA A 145 15.05 17.67 27.17
N SER A 146 13.74 17.50 26.91
CA SER A 146 12.74 18.55 27.10
C SER A 146 12.58 18.97 28.56
N ALA A 147 12.79 18.06 29.52
CA ALA A 147 12.67 18.34 30.95
C ALA A 147 13.82 19.19 31.53
N VAL A 148 14.88 19.47 30.76
CA VAL A 148 16.03 20.26 31.21
C VAL A 148 15.82 21.75 30.88
N THR A 149 15.68 22.57 31.93
CA THR A 149 15.34 24.01 31.83
C THR A 149 16.51 24.98 32.01
N GLY A 150 17.73 24.48 32.31
CA GLY A 150 18.92 25.29 32.65
C GLY A 150 19.98 25.44 31.54
N ILE A 151 19.72 24.95 30.33
CA ILE A 151 20.60 25.08 29.14
C ILE A 151 19.79 25.81 28.07
N ASP A 152 20.43 26.63 27.23
CA ASP A 152 19.77 27.24 26.07
C ASP A 152 18.97 26.16 25.30
N GLY A 153 17.70 26.44 25.05
CA GLY A 153 16.70 25.45 24.64
C GLY A 153 17.06 24.75 23.33
N LYS A 154 17.74 25.44 22.40
CA LYS A 154 18.26 24.83 21.17
C LYS A 154 19.57 24.06 21.39
N GLU A 155 20.46 24.62 22.21
CA GLU A 155 21.82 24.10 22.39
C GLU A 155 21.81 22.68 22.97
N LYS A 156 20.89 22.37 23.90
CA LYS A 156 20.75 21.01 24.47
C LYS A 156 20.54 19.93 23.41
N TYR A 157 19.71 20.22 22.39
CA TYR A 157 19.43 19.29 21.30
C TYR A 157 20.61 19.17 20.34
N GLN A 158 21.26 20.28 20.02
CA GLN A 158 22.48 20.28 19.20
C GLN A 158 23.61 19.47 19.86
N GLN A 159 23.85 19.66 21.17
CA GLN A 159 24.86 18.92 21.93
C GLN A 159 24.53 17.42 22.00
N LEU A 160 23.26 17.06 22.21
CA LEU A 160 22.82 15.67 22.18
C LEU A 160 23.11 15.03 20.82
N LEU A 161 22.69 15.66 19.73
CA LEU A 161 22.92 15.14 18.37
C LEU A 161 24.41 15.07 18.04
N GLU A 162 25.19 16.07 18.41
CA GLU A 162 26.64 16.08 18.20
C GLU A 162 27.36 14.96 18.95
N SER A 163 27.01 14.77 20.22
CA SER A 163 27.58 13.69 21.04
C SER A 163 27.21 12.30 20.51
N THR A 164 25.99 12.17 19.97
CA THR A 164 25.46 10.95 19.32
C THR A 164 26.21 10.67 18.03
N ILE A 165 26.32 11.67 17.14
CA ILE A 165 27.05 11.57 15.87
C ILE A 165 28.51 11.20 16.13
N LYS A 166 29.17 11.84 17.10
CA LYS A 166 30.55 11.53 17.50
C LYS A 166 30.68 10.09 18.04
N ALA A 167 29.66 9.55 18.67
CA ALA A 167 29.68 8.17 19.21
C ALA A 167 29.54 7.10 18.10
N VAL A 168 28.84 7.41 17.01
CA VAL A 168 28.53 6.44 15.94
C VAL A 168 29.44 6.57 14.71
N ARG A 169 30.20 7.67 14.62
CA ARG A 169 31.13 7.96 13.53
C ARG A 169 32.43 7.17 13.70
N LYS A 170 32.88 6.56 12.60
CA LYS A 170 34.17 5.87 12.50
C LYS A 170 35.32 6.83 12.21
N THR A 171 36.55 6.33 12.27
CA THR A 171 37.77 7.07 11.92
C THR A 171 37.75 7.61 10.49
N ASP A 172 37.18 6.85 9.54
CA ASP A 172 36.98 7.25 8.13
C ASP A 172 35.82 8.26 7.92
N ARG A 173 35.27 8.81 9.02
CA ARG A 173 34.11 9.71 9.04
C ARG A 173 32.78 9.09 8.57
N SER A 174 32.76 7.80 8.24
CA SER A 174 31.53 7.09 7.88
C SER A 174 30.73 6.67 9.11
N ILE A 175 29.44 6.41 8.90
CA ILE A 175 28.54 5.86 9.92
C ILE A 175 28.07 4.49 9.41
N SER A 176 28.25 3.46 10.23
CA SER A 176 27.79 2.10 9.92
C SER A 176 26.27 1.96 10.04
N VAL A 177 25.68 0.93 9.44
CA VAL A 177 24.24 0.61 9.59
C VAL A 177 23.82 0.56 11.07
N ARG A 178 24.60 -0.09 11.93
CA ARG A 178 24.34 -0.13 13.38
C ARG A 178 24.42 1.24 14.04
N GLY A 179 25.39 2.06 13.61
CA GLY A 179 25.53 3.44 14.07
C GLY A 179 24.35 4.32 13.65
N SER A 180 23.92 4.20 12.39
CA SER A 180 22.74 4.88 11.87
C SER A 180 21.48 4.46 12.61
N GLN A 181 21.30 3.18 12.93
CA GLN A 181 20.16 2.72 13.72
C GLN A 181 20.12 3.35 15.12
N ARG A 182 21.27 3.54 15.76
CA ARG A 182 21.34 4.24 17.05
C ARG A 182 20.96 5.71 16.92
N LEU A 183 21.44 6.37 15.87
CA LEU A 183 21.08 7.76 15.58
C LEU A 183 19.58 7.91 15.30
N ILE A 184 18.99 7.03 14.50
CA ILE A 184 17.55 7.00 14.20
C ILE A 184 16.73 6.89 15.50
N LYS A 185 17.14 6.04 16.46
CA LYS A 185 16.44 5.95 17.76
C LYS A 185 16.44 7.26 18.54
N VAL A 186 17.55 8.00 18.50
CA VAL A 186 17.62 9.32 19.14
C VAL A 186 16.72 10.32 18.41
N LEU A 187 16.71 10.29 17.07
CA LEU A 187 15.84 11.15 16.27
C LEU A 187 14.36 10.85 16.51
N GLU A 188 13.98 9.58 16.62
CA GLU A 188 12.61 9.18 16.91
C GLU A 188 12.12 9.74 18.25
N GLU A 189 12.96 9.68 19.29
CA GLU A 189 12.67 10.28 20.59
C GLU A 189 12.51 11.81 20.52
N LEU A 190 13.40 12.48 19.77
CA LEU A 190 13.32 13.93 19.58
C LEU A 190 12.06 14.34 18.82
N HIS A 191 11.70 13.61 17.77
CA HIS A 191 10.47 13.91 17.06
C HIS A 191 9.22 13.63 17.91
N GLN A 192 9.22 12.60 18.76
CA GLN A 192 8.13 12.39 19.73
C GLN A 192 8.02 13.57 20.71
N GLN A 193 9.14 14.13 21.15
CA GLN A 193 9.13 15.34 21.98
C GLN A 193 8.59 16.56 21.22
N ALA A 194 8.94 16.73 19.93
CA ALA A 194 8.36 17.79 19.13
C ALA A 194 6.85 17.62 18.92
N GLU A 195 6.38 16.39 18.75
CA GLU A 195 4.94 16.09 18.68
C GLU A 195 4.24 16.41 20.02
N GLN A 196 4.83 16.02 21.15
CA GLN A 196 4.31 16.35 22.47
C GLN A 196 4.29 17.86 22.74
N ALA A 197 5.39 18.56 22.43
CA ALA A 197 5.47 20.01 22.55
C ALA A 197 4.44 20.74 21.68
N THR A 198 4.11 20.18 20.50
CA THR A 198 3.02 20.70 19.67
C THR A 198 1.66 20.60 20.38
N LEU A 199 1.39 19.49 21.09
CA LEU A 199 0.15 19.31 21.86
C LEU A 199 0.08 20.26 23.06
N GLU A 200 1.23 20.47 23.73
CA GLU A 200 1.38 21.39 24.86
C GLU A 200 1.43 22.87 24.44
N ARG A 201 1.44 23.15 23.13
CA ARG A 201 1.60 24.47 22.51
C ARG A 201 2.94 25.15 22.83
N ASP A 202 3.95 24.37 23.19
CA ASP A 202 5.33 24.85 23.27
C ASP A 202 5.98 24.84 21.87
N PHE A 203 5.58 25.80 21.05
CA PHE A 203 6.06 25.93 19.69
C PHE A 203 7.55 26.31 19.61
N VAL A 204 8.10 26.93 20.65
CA VAL A 204 9.53 27.26 20.70
C VAL A 204 10.34 25.97 20.79
N GLU A 205 9.93 25.03 21.63
CA GLU A 205 10.60 23.73 21.74
C GLU A 205 10.50 22.92 20.43
N VAL A 206 9.34 22.94 19.74
CA VAL A 206 9.18 22.31 18.42
C VAL A 206 10.17 22.87 17.41
N ALA A 207 10.33 24.20 17.37
CA ALA A 207 11.28 24.86 16.49
C ALA A 207 12.73 24.46 16.82
N PHE A 208 13.11 24.48 18.10
CA PHE A 208 14.46 24.11 18.56
C PHE A 208 14.85 22.68 18.21
N ILE A 209 13.95 21.72 18.45
CA ILE A 209 14.18 20.32 18.08
C ILE A 209 14.35 20.20 16.57
N SER A 210 13.42 20.76 15.81
CA SER A 210 13.37 20.59 14.36
C SER A 210 14.58 21.22 13.67
N GLN A 211 14.96 22.45 14.04
CA GLN A 211 16.17 23.12 13.56
C GLN A 211 17.43 22.30 13.88
N SER A 212 17.53 21.77 15.11
CA SER A 212 18.69 20.98 15.52
C SER A 212 18.85 19.71 14.69
N ILE A 213 17.74 19.03 14.35
CA ILE A 213 17.73 17.87 13.47
C ILE A 213 18.18 18.27 12.05
N ILE A 214 17.61 19.33 11.48
CA ILE A 214 17.93 19.80 10.13
C ILE A 214 19.43 20.12 10.01
N GLU A 215 19.98 20.89 10.95
CA GLU A 215 21.37 21.34 10.95
C GLU A 215 22.37 20.21 11.17
N LYS A 216 22.10 19.30 12.11
CA LYS A 216 23.08 18.27 12.51
C LYS A 216 23.00 17.01 11.65
N ILE A 217 21.83 16.67 11.09
CA ILE A 217 21.63 15.43 10.33
C ILE A 217 21.89 15.61 8.84
N THR A 218 21.49 16.73 8.23
CA THR A 218 21.69 16.94 6.78
C THR A 218 23.17 16.78 6.35
N PRO A 219 24.17 17.32 7.07
CA PRO A 219 25.59 17.20 6.70
C PRO A 219 26.18 15.78 6.76
N ILE A 220 25.47 14.82 7.36
CA ILE A 220 25.94 13.45 7.54
C ILE A 220 25.16 12.42 6.72
N LEU A 221 24.14 12.83 5.96
CA LEU A 221 23.32 11.92 5.14
C LEU A 221 24.18 11.05 4.22
N LYS A 222 25.05 11.66 3.41
CA LYS A 222 25.96 10.92 2.50
C LYS A 222 26.98 10.02 3.24
N LYS A 223 27.20 10.25 4.54
CA LYS A 223 28.16 9.48 5.37
C LYS A 223 27.53 8.24 6.01
N ALA A 224 26.20 8.13 6.03
CA ALA A 224 25.46 7.02 6.65
C ALA A 224 25.27 5.84 5.69
N ARG A 225 26.09 4.80 5.80
CA ARG A 225 26.01 3.65 4.88
C ARG A 225 24.75 2.82 5.15
N GLY A 226 23.95 2.58 4.11
CA GLY A 226 22.79 1.68 4.14
C GLY A 226 21.55 2.21 4.86
N LYS A 227 21.56 3.46 5.37
CA LYS A 227 20.42 4.10 6.07
C LYS A 227 20.20 5.57 5.69
N GLN A 228 20.65 5.97 4.49
CA GLN A 228 20.55 7.35 4.02
C GLN A 228 19.09 7.79 3.81
N ARG A 229 18.24 6.89 3.31
CA ARG A 229 16.84 7.18 3.04
C ARG A 229 16.07 7.45 4.34
N GLU A 230 16.30 6.64 5.36
CA GLU A 230 15.66 6.82 6.67
C GLU A 230 16.07 8.13 7.33
N LEU A 231 17.37 8.46 7.35
CA LEU A 231 17.82 9.74 7.89
C LEU A 231 17.33 10.94 7.07
N LYS A 232 17.21 10.81 5.75
CA LYS A 232 16.62 11.84 4.89
C LYS A 232 15.14 12.04 5.24
N ARG A 233 14.41 10.96 5.55
CA ARG A 233 13.03 11.03 6.04
C ARG A 233 12.94 11.74 7.39
N ASP A 234 13.87 11.50 8.31
CA ASP A 234 13.90 12.21 9.60
C ASP A 234 14.13 13.73 9.41
N VAL A 235 15.00 14.13 8.47
CA VAL A 235 15.13 15.56 8.10
C VAL A 235 13.82 16.11 7.52
N GLY A 236 13.16 15.36 6.62
CA GLY A 236 11.84 15.74 6.09
C GLY A 236 10.80 15.93 7.19
N ARG A 237 10.73 15.00 8.14
CA ARG A 237 9.83 15.05 9.30
C ARG A 237 10.11 16.27 10.21
N ALA A 238 11.36 16.72 10.30
CA ALA A 238 11.68 17.95 11.02
C ALA A 238 11.08 19.18 10.32
N PHE A 239 11.12 19.27 8.99
CA PHE A 239 10.40 20.31 8.26
C PHE A 239 8.88 20.18 8.42
N GLU A 240 8.33 18.97 8.37
CA GLU A 240 6.90 18.72 8.63
C GLU A 240 6.47 19.19 10.03
N ASN A 241 7.31 19.04 11.04
CA ASN A 241 7.06 19.59 12.38
C ASN A 241 6.98 21.12 12.36
N LEU A 242 7.85 21.79 11.61
CA LEU A 242 7.80 23.26 11.45
C LEU A 242 6.53 23.70 10.71
N HIS A 243 6.14 23.00 9.64
CA HIS A 243 4.89 23.25 8.92
C HIS A 243 3.66 23.07 9.82
N ARG A 244 3.58 21.95 10.56
CA ARG A 244 2.50 21.70 11.52
C ARG A 244 2.42 22.76 12.62
N LEU A 245 3.56 23.28 13.05
CA LEU A 245 3.62 24.41 13.98
C LEU A 245 3.00 25.67 13.36
N LEU A 246 3.30 25.98 12.09
CA LEU A 246 2.77 27.17 11.42
C LEU A 246 1.25 27.10 11.23
N GLU A 247 0.70 25.91 10.97
CA GLU A 247 -0.75 25.68 10.90
C GLU A 247 -1.46 26.00 12.23
N LYS A 248 -0.76 25.99 13.37
CA LYS A 248 -1.31 26.36 14.68
C LYS A 248 -1.26 27.86 14.98
N ASN A 249 -0.86 28.69 14.01
CA ASN A 249 -0.74 30.15 14.15
C ASN A 249 0.12 30.54 15.37
N PRO A 250 1.43 30.27 15.33
CA PRO A 250 2.33 30.59 16.44
C PRO A 250 2.45 32.11 16.64
N ALA A 251 3.09 32.52 17.74
CA ALA A 251 3.38 33.93 17.96
C ALA A 251 4.16 34.54 16.77
N PRO A 252 3.83 35.77 16.33
CA PRO A 252 4.49 36.41 15.18
C PRO A 252 6.02 36.51 15.32
N THR A 253 6.52 36.64 16.56
CA THR A 253 7.95 36.65 16.86
C THR A 253 8.64 35.34 16.50
N LEU A 254 7.99 34.20 16.73
CA LEU A 254 8.50 32.88 16.36
C LEU A 254 8.46 32.67 14.84
N ALA A 255 7.38 33.10 14.17
CA ALA A 255 7.33 33.05 12.71
C ALA A 255 8.45 33.89 12.07
N ARG A 256 8.71 35.10 12.60
CA ARG A 256 9.80 35.96 12.14
C ARG A 256 11.18 35.33 12.38
N SER A 257 11.41 34.72 13.53
CA SER A 257 12.70 34.04 13.79
C SER A 257 12.90 32.80 12.89
N LEU A 258 11.83 32.06 12.57
CA LEU A 258 11.87 30.97 11.58
C LEU A 258 12.14 31.47 10.16
N TRP A 259 11.62 32.64 9.80
CA TRP A 259 11.92 33.30 8.53
C TRP A 259 13.40 33.69 8.43
N GLU A 260 13.93 34.36 9.46
CA GLU A 260 15.34 34.74 9.54
C GLU A 260 16.27 33.51 9.50
N TYR A 261 15.91 32.47 10.25
CA TYR A 261 16.60 31.18 10.20
C TYR A 261 16.62 30.58 8.78
N SER A 262 15.48 30.57 8.11
CA SER A 262 15.38 30.02 6.75
C SER A 262 16.25 30.80 5.76
N LEU A 263 16.27 32.13 5.84
CA LEU A 263 17.14 32.99 5.04
C LEU A 263 18.64 32.77 5.30
N GLN A 264 19.03 32.46 6.53
CA GLN A 264 20.42 32.18 6.87
C GLN A 264 20.88 30.79 6.39
N GLU A 265 19.96 29.82 6.33
CA GLU A 265 20.30 28.43 6.04
C GLU A 265 20.15 28.03 4.57
N TYR A 266 19.12 28.49 3.85
CA TYR A 266 18.70 27.90 2.57
C TYR A 266 19.80 27.79 1.50
N ASP A 267 20.70 28.78 1.40
CA ASP A 267 21.73 28.83 0.34
C ASP A 267 22.99 28.01 0.66
N LYS A 268 23.08 27.38 1.83
CA LYS A 268 24.26 26.59 2.17
C LYS A 268 24.36 25.37 1.26
N LEU A 269 25.55 25.16 0.67
CA LEU A 269 25.86 24.05 -0.23
C LEU A 269 25.49 22.68 0.34
N VAL A 270 25.56 22.51 1.67
CA VAL A 270 25.20 21.26 2.34
C VAL A 270 23.73 20.90 2.16
N TYR A 271 22.81 21.86 2.18
CA TYR A 271 21.40 21.59 1.98
C TYR A 271 21.10 21.34 0.51
N ARG A 272 21.66 22.15 -0.39
CA ARG A 272 21.59 21.95 -1.85
C ARG A 272 22.10 20.58 -2.28
N SER A 273 23.23 20.15 -1.73
CA SER A 273 23.86 18.86 -2.06
C SER A 273 23.05 17.65 -1.58
N ASN A 274 22.07 17.85 -0.68
CA ASN A 274 21.24 16.81 -0.11
C ASN A 274 19.73 16.99 -0.43
N GLY A 275 19.37 18.05 -1.17
CA GLY A 275 17.98 18.36 -1.56
C GLY A 275 17.11 18.90 -0.42
N ALA A 276 17.70 19.50 0.62
CA ALA A 276 16.98 20.12 1.73
C ALA A 276 16.69 21.62 1.50
N ASP A 277 17.38 22.23 0.54
CA ASP A 277 17.11 23.58 0.01
C ASP A 277 15.66 23.76 -0.45
N LEU A 278 15.11 22.81 -1.20
CA LEU A 278 13.71 22.86 -1.62
C LEU A 278 12.73 22.85 -0.43
N LEU A 279 13.09 22.17 0.67
CA LEU A 279 12.28 22.15 1.89
C LEU A 279 12.33 23.49 2.62
N PHE A 280 13.49 24.17 2.61
CA PHE A 280 13.59 25.55 3.10
C PHE A 280 12.73 26.50 2.29
N PHE A 281 12.78 26.46 0.95
CA PHE A 281 11.92 27.31 0.14
C PHE A 281 10.44 27.03 0.38
N LYS A 282 10.03 25.76 0.53
CA LYS A 282 8.65 25.41 0.90
C LYS A 282 8.25 26.04 2.23
N LEU A 283 9.11 25.96 3.24
CA LEU A 283 8.88 26.61 4.54
C LEU A 283 8.78 28.14 4.40
N MET A 284 9.65 28.74 3.59
CA MET A 284 9.64 30.19 3.34
C MET A 284 8.37 30.66 2.63
N VAL A 285 7.81 29.88 1.69
CA VAL A 285 6.50 30.18 1.08
C VAL A 285 5.42 30.32 2.15
N GLU A 286 5.42 29.46 3.17
CA GLU A 286 4.45 29.52 4.27
C GLU A 286 4.72 30.68 5.24
N LEU A 287 5.98 30.99 5.49
CA LEU A 287 6.41 32.07 6.39
C LEU A 287 6.27 33.48 5.81
N ALA A 288 6.36 33.64 4.48
CA ALA A 288 6.26 34.95 3.82
C ALA A 288 4.82 35.48 3.87
N GLN A 289 4.54 36.32 4.86
CA GLN A 289 3.23 36.95 5.08
C GLN A 289 3.25 38.44 4.75
N GLU A 290 4.39 39.10 4.96
CA GLU A 290 4.57 40.53 4.67
C GLU A 290 5.08 40.73 3.23
N ALA A 291 4.67 41.83 2.57
CA ALA A 291 5.07 42.12 1.19
C ALA A 291 6.59 42.11 0.97
N GLY A 292 7.36 42.65 1.93
CA GLY A 292 8.82 42.63 1.86
C GLY A 292 9.42 41.21 1.90
N GLN A 293 8.82 40.30 2.68
CA GLN A 293 9.23 38.89 2.73
C GLN A 293 8.89 38.17 1.42
N GLN A 294 7.73 38.49 0.83
CA GLN A 294 7.30 37.92 -0.44
C GLN A 294 8.23 38.32 -1.59
N GLU A 295 8.61 39.60 -1.70
CA GLU A 295 9.61 40.02 -2.69
C GLU A 295 10.96 39.35 -2.45
N THR A 296 11.43 39.30 -1.20
CA THR A 296 12.69 38.62 -0.84
C THR A 296 12.68 37.14 -1.25
N LEU A 297 11.56 36.44 -1.03
CA LEU A 297 11.39 35.04 -1.44
C LEU A 297 11.45 34.87 -2.95
N LEU A 298 10.72 35.71 -3.69
CA LEU A 298 10.68 35.64 -5.16
C LEU A 298 12.05 35.91 -5.77
N GLU A 299 12.77 36.90 -5.27
CA GLU A 299 14.15 37.18 -5.67
C GLU A 299 15.08 35.99 -5.35
N ALA A 300 14.97 35.43 -4.14
CA ALA A 300 15.76 34.27 -3.74
C ALA A 300 15.49 33.05 -4.64
N LEU A 301 14.23 32.77 -4.99
CA LEU A 301 13.86 31.67 -5.88
C LEU A 301 14.43 31.85 -7.29
N ARG A 302 14.34 33.06 -7.87
CA ARG A 302 14.89 33.37 -9.20
C ARG A 302 16.41 33.18 -9.24
N ASN A 303 17.11 33.76 -8.28
CA ASN A 303 18.56 33.61 -8.15
C ASN A 303 18.97 32.13 -7.95
N TYR A 304 18.13 31.34 -7.28
CA TYR A 304 18.40 29.92 -7.08
C TYR A 304 18.12 29.07 -8.33
N GLN A 305 17.17 29.47 -9.16
CA GLN A 305 16.92 28.83 -10.46
C GLN A 305 18.13 28.99 -11.38
N GLU A 306 18.76 30.16 -11.43
CA GLU A 306 20.01 30.38 -12.19
C GLU A 306 21.12 29.42 -11.72
N LYS A 307 21.33 29.30 -10.40
CA LYS A 307 22.28 28.33 -9.82
C LYS A 307 21.96 26.89 -10.21
N TYR A 308 20.68 26.49 -10.18
CA TYR A 308 20.28 25.15 -10.61
C TYR A 308 20.53 24.93 -12.10
N GLN A 309 20.31 25.95 -12.93
CA GLN A 309 20.55 25.88 -14.37
C GLN A 309 22.04 25.68 -14.67
N GLU A 310 22.92 26.44 -14.01
CA GLU A 310 24.38 26.29 -14.11
C GLU A 310 24.86 24.89 -13.69
N GLU A 311 24.24 24.32 -12.65
CA GLU A 311 24.54 22.97 -12.16
C GLU A 311 23.86 21.85 -12.96
N GLY A 312 23.06 22.16 -13.99
CA GLY A 312 22.30 21.19 -14.78
C GLY A 312 21.23 20.43 -13.98
N ARG A 313 20.67 21.05 -12.95
CA ARG A 313 19.63 20.48 -12.08
C ARG A 313 18.23 20.74 -12.61
N PRO A 314 17.23 19.92 -12.25
CA PRO A 314 15.84 20.16 -12.61
C PRO A 314 15.31 21.48 -12.04
N LEU A 315 14.90 22.41 -12.91
CA LEU A 315 14.37 23.72 -12.52
C LEU A 315 12.92 23.68 -12.02
N ALA A 316 12.16 22.70 -12.48
CA ALA A 316 10.72 22.65 -12.26
C ALA A 316 10.30 22.73 -10.78
N PRO A 317 10.96 22.08 -9.80
CA PRO A 317 10.61 22.22 -8.39
C PRO A 317 10.68 23.66 -7.87
N LEU A 318 11.67 24.45 -8.30
CA LEU A 318 11.80 25.86 -7.91
C LEU A 318 10.78 26.74 -8.61
N MET A 319 10.48 26.46 -9.88
CA MET A 319 9.43 27.16 -10.63
C MET A 319 8.06 26.95 -9.98
N LEU A 320 7.74 25.73 -9.55
CA LEU A 320 6.49 25.44 -8.84
C LEU A 320 6.39 26.17 -7.49
N LEU A 321 7.52 26.32 -6.78
CA LEU A 321 7.60 27.12 -5.56
C LEU A 321 7.42 28.62 -5.85
N GLU A 322 7.97 29.14 -6.95
CA GLU A 322 7.76 30.53 -7.38
C GLU A 322 6.31 30.79 -7.77
N LEU A 323 5.66 29.87 -8.49
CA LEU A 323 4.23 29.95 -8.79
C LEU A 323 3.39 30.02 -7.52
N SER A 324 3.66 29.14 -6.55
CA SER A 324 2.97 29.14 -5.25
C SER A 324 3.20 30.45 -4.48
N ALA A 325 4.43 30.97 -4.49
CA ALA A 325 4.77 32.25 -3.87
C ALA A 325 4.02 33.43 -4.52
N LEU A 326 3.96 33.49 -5.86
CA LEU A 326 3.23 34.52 -6.60
C LEU A 326 1.71 34.46 -6.35
N GLU A 327 1.13 33.26 -6.33
CA GLU A 327 -0.29 33.07 -6.02
C GLU A 327 -0.60 33.56 -4.60
N LYS A 328 0.23 33.21 -3.61
CA LYS A 328 0.07 33.66 -2.22
C LYS A 328 0.27 35.17 -2.04
N ALA A 329 1.14 35.78 -2.85
CA ALA A 329 1.35 37.22 -2.88
C ALA A 329 0.22 37.99 -3.60
N GLY A 330 -0.81 37.31 -4.10
CA GLY A 330 -1.90 37.96 -4.84
C GLY A 330 -1.48 38.47 -6.22
N ARG A 331 -0.48 37.83 -6.86
CA ARG A 331 0.07 38.18 -8.18
C ARG A 331 -0.25 37.11 -9.25
N PRO A 332 -1.54 36.76 -9.47
CA PRO A 332 -1.93 35.64 -10.34
C PRO A 332 -1.55 35.83 -11.82
N ASP A 333 -1.44 37.08 -12.30
CA ASP A 333 -1.07 37.34 -13.69
C ASP A 333 0.42 37.13 -13.97
N GLU A 334 1.27 37.30 -12.95
CA GLU A 334 2.68 36.93 -13.05
C GLU A 334 2.86 35.42 -12.95
N ALA A 335 2.13 34.78 -12.03
CA ALA A 335 2.11 33.32 -11.94
C ALA A 335 1.67 32.69 -13.28
N ARG A 336 0.61 33.24 -13.89
CA ARG A 336 0.13 32.78 -15.21
C ARG A 336 1.19 32.93 -16.30
N ARG A 337 1.85 34.10 -16.37
CA ARG A 337 2.93 34.35 -17.35
C ARG A 337 4.11 33.40 -17.17
N LEU A 338 4.56 33.20 -15.93
CA LEU A 338 5.65 32.27 -15.61
C LEU A 338 5.29 30.83 -15.99
N MET A 339 4.07 30.40 -15.73
CA MET A 339 3.59 29.07 -16.11
C MET A 339 3.53 28.92 -17.64
N GLU A 340 2.98 29.89 -18.35
CA GLU A 340 2.81 29.86 -19.80
C GLU A 340 4.15 29.88 -20.56
N SER A 341 5.15 30.60 -20.05
CA SER A 341 6.50 30.61 -20.65
C SER A 341 7.30 29.32 -20.41
N ASN A 342 6.83 28.44 -19.51
CA ASN A 342 7.58 27.25 -19.07
C ASN A 342 6.80 25.93 -19.25
N LEU A 343 5.79 25.90 -20.12
CA LEU A 343 5.00 24.68 -20.42
C LEU A 343 5.82 23.54 -21.05
N THR A 344 7.04 23.80 -21.51
CA THR A 344 7.97 22.77 -21.99
C THR A 344 8.51 21.90 -20.86
N GLN A 345 8.48 22.39 -19.62
CA GLN A 345 8.85 21.61 -18.44
C GLN A 345 7.68 20.69 -18.03
N PRO A 346 7.86 19.35 -17.98
CA PRO A 346 6.77 18.41 -17.75
C PRO A 346 5.98 18.70 -16.46
N ASP A 347 6.66 18.97 -15.35
CA ASP A 347 5.99 19.20 -14.07
C ASP A 347 5.20 20.51 -14.06
N VAL A 348 5.67 21.54 -14.77
CA VAL A 348 4.96 22.83 -14.90
C VAL A 348 3.71 22.66 -15.76
N LEU A 349 3.80 21.91 -16.87
CA LEU A 349 2.64 21.58 -17.69
C LEU A 349 1.59 20.80 -16.90
N LEU A 350 2.01 19.76 -16.17
CA LEU A 350 1.10 18.95 -15.36
C LEU A 350 0.46 19.78 -14.24
N TYR A 351 1.20 20.69 -13.62
CA TYR A 351 0.64 21.64 -12.66
C TYR A 351 -0.38 22.58 -13.31
N ALA A 352 -0.10 23.12 -14.49
CA ALA A 352 -1.04 23.97 -15.25
C ALA A 352 -2.35 23.24 -15.57
N ILE A 353 -2.24 21.97 -15.96
CA ILE A 353 -3.39 21.10 -16.22
C ILE A 353 -4.19 20.85 -14.94
N GLN A 354 -3.53 20.52 -13.83
CA GLN A 354 -4.20 20.31 -12.54
C GLN A 354 -4.94 21.56 -12.06
N GLN A 355 -4.34 22.75 -12.22
CA GLN A 355 -4.97 24.03 -11.93
C GLN A 355 -6.21 24.28 -12.80
N ALA A 356 -6.14 23.94 -14.08
CA ALA A 356 -7.29 24.06 -14.98
C ALA A 356 -8.43 23.09 -14.60
N ILE A 357 -8.10 21.84 -14.23
CA ILE A 357 -9.06 20.85 -13.73
C ILE A 357 -9.73 21.35 -12.45
N ALA A 358 -8.95 21.82 -11.47
CA ALA A 358 -9.47 22.33 -10.19
C ALA A 358 -10.42 23.52 -10.35
N LYS A 359 -10.24 24.32 -11.42
CA LYS A 359 -11.10 25.47 -11.76
C LYS A 359 -12.26 25.10 -12.69
N GLY A 360 -12.44 23.82 -13.04
CA GLY A 360 -13.47 23.37 -13.97
C GLY A 360 -13.26 23.83 -15.42
N GLN A 361 -12.05 24.28 -15.79
CA GLN A 361 -11.75 24.86 -17.10
C GLN A 361 -11.39 23.78 -18.13
N MET A 362 -12.32 22.87 -18.45
CA MET A 362 -12.08 21.74 -19.35
C MET A 362 -11.53 22.14 -20.74
N PRO A 363 -11.99 23.23 -21.39
CA PRO A 363 -11.39 23.68 -22.65
C PRO A 363 -9.90 24.03 -22.51
N ARG A 364 -9.49 24.58 -21.37
CA ARG A 364 -8.08 24.89 -21.08
C ARG A 364 -7.28 23.60 -20.86
N VAL A 365 -7.85 22.60 -20.20
CA VAL A 365 -7.23 21.28 -20.02
C VAL A 365 -6.91 20.65 -21.39
N LYS A 366 -7.91 20.60 -22.29
CA LYS A 366 -7.75 20.10 -23.66
C LYS A 366 -6.65 20.85 -24.42
N ALA A 367 -6.67 22.19 -24.37
CA ALA A 367 -5.67 23.02 -25.04
C ALA A 367 -4.24 22.81 -24.50
N LEU A 368 -4.08 22.67 -23.18
CA LEU A 368 -2.79 22.40 -22.54
C LEU A 368 -2.27 21.00 -22.89
N ALA A 369 -3.13 19.98 -22.89
CA ALA A 369 -2.73 18.62 -23.24
C ALA A 369 -2.31 18.52 -24.72
N ILE A 370 -3.07 19.12 -25.65
CA ILE A 370 -2.72 19.18 -27.08
C ILE A 370 -1.40 19.92 -27.28
N THR A 371 -1.21 21.06 -26.61
CA THR A 371 0.05 21.82 -26.66
C THR A 371 1.20 20.99 -26.12
N GLY A 372 0.99 20.30 -24.99
CA GLY A 372 1.97 19.43 -24.36
C GLY A 372 2.45 18.30 -25.27
N LEU A 373 1.56 17.68 -26.04
CA LEU A 373 1.90 16.63 -27.00
C LEU A 373 2.82 17.10 -28.14
N ARG A 374 2.94 18.41 -28.37
CA ARG A 374 3.88 18.99 -29.35
C ARG A 374 5.30 19.16 -28.79
N PHE A 375 5.47 19.06 -27.47
CA PHE A 375 6.78 19.18 -26.83
C PHE A 375 7.51 17.84 -26.75
N ASP A 376 8.83 17.91 -26.58
CA ASP A 376 9.66 16.73 -26.33
C ASP A 376 9.57 16.28 -24.86
N LEU A 377 8.41 15.73 -24.51
CA LEU A 377 8.13 15.21 -23.17
C LEU A 377 8.46 13.72 -23.05
N PRO A 378 8.78 13.24 -21.83
CA PRO A 378 8.91 11.81 -21.56
C PRO A 378 7.67 11.02 -22.01
N ALA A 379 7.87 9.78 -22.48
CA ALA A 379 6.80 8.93 -22.99
C ALA A 379 5.66 8.73 -21.97
N GLU A 380 5.99 8.60 -20.68
CA GLU A 380 5.01 8.49 -19.60
C GLU A 380 4.09 9.72 -19.52
N VAL A 381 4.64 10.92 -19.71
CA VAL A 381 3.87 12.17 -19.69
C VAL A 381 2.99 12.26 -20.93
N LYS A 382 3.52 11.93 -22.12
CA LYS A 382 2.73 11.89 -23.36
C LYS A 382 1.55 10.92 -23.25
N ALA A 383 1.79 9.72 -22.72
CA ALA A 383 0.76 8.72 -22.46
C ALA A 383 -0.34 9.26 -21.54
N ARG A 384 0.03 9.96 -20.47
CA ARG A 384 -0.93 10.59 -19.55
C ARG A 384 -1.75 11.70 -20.22
N LEU A 385 -1.14 12.50 -21.10
CA LEU A 385 -1.85 13.54 -21.85
C LEU A 385 -2.83 12.93 -22.86
N GLU A 386 -2.44 11.86 -23.56
CA GLU A 386 -3.31 11.13 -24.48
C GLU A 386 -4.50 10.49 -23.76
N GLU A 387 -4.26 9.89 -22.59
CA GLU A 387 -5.32 9.32 -21.76
C GLU A 387 -6.33 10.40 -21.33
N MET A 388 -5.83 11.57 -20.93
CA MET A 388 -6.67 12.70 -20.57
C MET A 388 -7.51 13.20 -21.75
N LEU A 389 -6.91 13.28 -22.94
CA LEU A 389 -7.60 13.70 -24.15
C LEU A 389 -8.65 12.68 -24.61
N LEU A 390 -8.34 11.38 -24.50
CA LEU A 390 -9.30 10.31 -24.75
C LEU A 390 -10.52 10.43 -23.82
N GLN A 391 -10.29 10.63 -22.52
CA GLN A 391 -11.37 10.79 -21.54
C GLN A 391 -12.23 12.02 -21.81
N LEU A 392 -11.62 13.14 -22.20
CA LEU A 392 -12.37 14.35 -22.58
C LEU A 392 -13.18 14.13 -23.85
N ALA A 393 -12.61 13.48 -24.87
CA ALA A 393 -13.32 13.15 -26.10
C ALA A 393 -14.50 12.19 -25.86
N GLU A 394 -14.36 11.24 -24.94
CA GLU A 394 -15.45 10.35 -24.52
C GLU A 394 -16.57 11.11 -23.80
N GLN A 395 -16.22 12.11 -22.97
CA GLN A 395 -17.18 12.95 -22.25
C GLN A 395 -17.92 13.93 -23.18
N ASP A 396 -17.20 14.50 -24.13
CA ASP A 396 -17.72 15.47 -25.10
C ASP A 396 -18.47 14.78 -26.27
N GLU A 397 -18.52 13.44 -26.30
CA GLU A 397 -19.12 12.64 -27.37
C GLU A 397 -18.52 12.93 -28.76
N GLU A 398 -17.19 13.09 -28.83
CA GLU A 398 -16.43 13.42 -30.04
C GLU A 398 -15.80 12.15 -30.67
N PRO A 399 -16.50 11.40 -31.54
CA PRO A 399 -16.08 10.07 -31.99
C PRO A 399 -14.75 10.09 -32.78
N GLU A 400 -14.47 11.14 -33.55
CA GLU A 400 -13.22 11.25 -34.31
C GLU A 400 -12.01 11.33 -33.37
N GLU A 401 -12.09 12.12 -32.29
CA GLU A 401 -11.03 12.25 -31.31
C GLU A 401 -10.91 10.99 -30.44
N VAL A 402 -12.03 10.37 -30.04
CA VAL A 402 -12.03 9.08 -29.34
C VAL A 402 -11.29 8.04 -30.16
N ASN A 403 -11.61 7.92 -31.45
CA ASN A 403 -10.95 7.01 -32.36
C ASN A 403 -9.44 7.29 -32.46
N GLN A 404 -9.07 8.56 -32.69
CA GLN A 404 -7.68 8.98 -32.83
C GLN A 404 -6.83 8.62 -31.59
N TYR A 405 -7.27 9.05 -30.40
CA TYR A 405 -6.49 8.84 -29.18
C TYR A 405 -6.50 7.38 -28.73
N ALA A 406 -7.63 6.68 -28.85
CA ALA A 406 -7.70 5.26 -28.53
C ALA A 406 -6.79 4.43 -29.45
N LEU A 407 -6.80 4.70 -30.76
CA LEU A 407 -5.92 3.99 -31.68
C LEU A 407 -4.44 4.26 -31.34
N LYS A 408 -4.08 5.50 -31.04
CA LYS A 408 -2.72 5.84 -30.61
C LYS A 408 -2.30 5.07 -29.34
N ARG A 409 -3.16 5.03 -28.31
CA ARG A 409 -2.92 4.26 -27.08
C ARG A 409 -2.78 2.77 -27.38
N PHE A 410 -3.58 2.23 -28.28
CA PHE A 410 -3.48 0.83 -28.71
C PHE A 410 -2.14 0.51 -29.37
N LEU A 411 -1.67 1.36 -30.29
CA LEU A 411 -0.39 1.15 -30.98
C LEU A 411 0.79 1.09 -29.99
N ASP A 412 0.75 1.90 -28.93
CA ASP A 412 1.79 1.94 -27.90
C ASP A 412 1.71 0.79 -26.89
N THR A 413 0.50 0.39 -26.51
CA THR A 413 0.27 -0.52 -25.36
C THR A 413 -0.11 -1.95 -25.76
N GLN A 414 -0.66 -2.13 -26.96
CA GLN A 414 -1.31 -3.37 -27.42
C GLN A 414 -2.49 -3.81 -26.53
N ASP A 415 -3.06 -2.89 -25.74
CA ASP A 415 -4.23 -3.15 -24.92
C ASP A 415 -5.51 -3.02 -25.76
N PHE A 416 -6.18 -4.16 -25.98
CA PHE A 416 -7.38 -4.27 -26.80
C PHE A 416 -8.58 -3.48 -26.27
N ALA A 417 -8.58 -3.05 -25.01
CA ALA A 417 -9.60 -2.12 -24.52
C ALA A 417 -9.60 -0.81 -25.34
N TYR A 418 -8.44 -0.32 -25.76
CA TYR A 418 -8.35 0.86 -26.62
C TYR A 418 -8.76 0.56 -28.07
N LEU A 419 -8.43 -0.62 -28.60
CA LEU A 419 -8.87 -1.00 -29.94
C LEU A 419 -10.40 -1.06 -30.02
N GLU A 420 -11.05 -1.63 -29.00
CA GLU A 420 -12.51 -1.67 -28.90
C GLU A 420 -13.15 -0.28 -28.80
N LYS A 421 -12.54 0.64 -28.04
CA LYS A 421 -12.96 2.05 -28.00
C LYS A 421 -12.84 2.70 -29.39
N ALA A 422 -11.70 2.50 -30.06
CA ALA A 422 -11.46 3.02 -31.40
C ALA A 422 -12.49 2.47 -32.42
N ARG A 423 -12.77 1.16 -32.36
CA ARG A 423 -13.74 0.47 -33.22
C ARG A 423 -15.13 1.06 -33.12
N ARG A 424 -15.62 1.31 -31.90
CA ARG A 424 -16.95 1.90 -31.68
C ARG A 424 -17.07 3.32 -32.24
N ALA A 425 -15.96 4.04 -32.31
CA ALA A 425 -15.93 5.43 -32.73
C ALA A 425 -15.53 5.63 -34.21
N ALA A 426 -14.99 4.61 -34.88
CA ALA A 426 -14.44 4.70 -36.24
C ALA A 426 -15.48 4.87 -37.37
N GLY A 427 -16.73 4.46 -37.14
CA GLY A 427 -17.77 4.47 -38.17
C GLY A 427 -17.37 3.68 -39.44
N PRO A 428 -17.60 4.22 -40.66
CA PRO A 428 -17.33 3.51 -41.92
C PRO A 428 -15.84 3.34 -42.25
N ASP A 429 -14.95 4.09 -41.59
CA ASP A 429 -13.51 4.08 -41.84
C ASP A 429 -12.79 2.89 -41.16
N TRP A 430 -13.50 2.14 -40.31
CA TRP A 430 -12.92 1.05 -39.53
C TRP A 430 -12.11 0.03 -40.36
N PRO A 431 -12.61 -0.47 -41.53
CA PRO A 431 -11.85 -1.44 -42.31
C PRO A 431 -10.49 -0.90 -42.78
N ARG A 432 -10.42 0.39 -43.14
CA ARG A 432 -9.15 1.04 -43.52
C ARG A 432 -8.20 1.12 -42.33
N GLN A 433 -8.71 1.48 -41.16
CA GLN A 433 -7.90 1.59 -39.94
C GLN A 433 -7.35 0.23 -39.48
N VAL A 434 -8.12 -0.85 -39.64
CA VAL A 434 -7.63 -2.22 -39.38
C VAL A 434 -6.43 -2.53 -40.27
N GLU A 435 -6.48 -2.23 -41.57
CA GLU A 435 -5.34 -2.45 -42.47
C GLU A 435 -4.11 -1.61 -42.08
N GLU A 436 -4.31 -0.33 -41.74
CA GLU A 436 -3.23 0.55 -41.30
C GLU A 436 -2.59 0.06 -40.00
N THR A 437 -3.40 -0.44 -39.07
CA THR A 437 -2.95 -0.99 -37.78
C THR A 437 -2.17 -2.29 -37.96
N LEU A 438 -2.64 -3.19 -38.84
CA LEU A 438 -1.93 -4.41 -39.19
C LEU A 438 -0.59 -4.08 -39.86
N ALA A 439 -0.58 -3.16 -40.82
CA ALA A 439 0.64 -2.70 -41.49
C ALA A 439 1.63 -2.06 -40.51
N TYR A 440 1.15 -1.27 -39.55
CA TYR A 440 1.98 -0.72 -38.49
C TYR A 440 2.72 -1.82 -37.72
N PHE A 441 2.02 -2.82 -37.18
CA PHE A 441 2.67 -3.88 -36.42
C PHE A 441 3.59 -4.77 -37.26
N GLN A 442 3.25 -4.98 -38.54
CA GLN A 442 4.06 -5.74 -39.49
C GLN A 442 5.35 -5.01 -39.91
N SER A 443 5.40 -3.68 -39.80
CA SER A 443 6.59 -2.89 -40.13
C SER A 443 7.75 -3.09 -39.14
N PHE A 444 7.48 -3.63 -37.95
CA PHE A 444 8.49 -3.88 -36.93
C PHE A 444 9.05 -5.31 -36.98
N PRO A 445 10.27 -5.54 -36.46
CA PRO A 445 10.81 -6.88 -36.33
C PRO A 445 9.89 -7.82 -35.52
N TYR A 446 10.01 -9.12 -35.76
CA TYR A 446 9.23 -10.13 -35.03
C TYR A 446 9.35 -9.97 -33.50
N SER A 447 8.23 -10.05 -32.81
CA SER A 447 8.17 -10.26 -31.35
C SER A 447 6.93 -11.08 -31.00
N PRO A 448 6.97 -11.93 -29.95
CA PRO A 448 5.81 -12.73 -29.54
C PRO A 448 4.56 -11.87 -29.23
N SER A 449 4.76 -10.69 -28.61
CA SER A 449 3.67 -9.75 -28.31
C SER A 449 3.00 -9.25 -29.59
N ARG A 450 3.79 -8.71 -30.55
CA ARG A 450 3.24 -8.21 -31.82
C ARG A 450 2.59 -9.31 -32.64
N ARG A 451 3.18 -10.51 -32.62
CA ARG A 451 2.61 -11.69 -33.25
C ARG A 451 1.20 -11.98 -32.75
N ASN A 452 1.03 -12.03 -31.43
CA ASN A 452 -0.27 -12.28 -30.82
C ASN A 452 -1.25 -11.13 -31.08
N THR A 453 -0.78 -9.88 -31.05
CA THR A 453 -1.60 -8.71 -31.39
C THR A 453 -2.13 -8.76 -32.81
N ILE A 454 -1.29 -9.05 -33.80
CA ILE A 454 -1.73 -9.20 -35.21
C ILE A 454 -2.77 -10.31 -35.35
N ALA A 455 -2.50 -11.49 -34.77
CA ALA A 455 -3.43 -12.62 -34.84
C ALA A 455 -4.77 -12.32 -34.16
N ARG A 456 -4.75 -11.62 -33.03
CA ARG A 456 -5.96 -11.23 -32.31
C ARG A 456 -6.78 -10.19 -33.06
N ILE A 457 -6.15 -9.20 -33.70
CA ILE A 457 -6.85 -8.26 -34.59
C ILE A 457 -7.56 -9.03 -35.72
N LEU A 458 -6.85 -9.95 -36.40
CA LEU A 458 -7.44 -10.74 -37.48
C LEU A 458 -8.60 -11.63 -37.00
N ALA A 459 -8.50 -12.18 -35.78
CA ALA A 459 -9.55 -13.01 -35.18
C ALA A 459 -10.80 -12.18 -34.81
N GLU A 460 -10.65 -11.06 -34.11
CA GLU A 460 -11.76 -10.20 -33.68
C GLU A 460 -12.48 -9.55 -34.87
N GLU A 461 -11.75 -9.26 -35.96
CA GLU A 461 -12.32 -8.75 -37.21
C GLU A 461 -12.88 -9.84 -38.15
N GLY A 462 -12.84 -11.12 -37.74
CA GLY A 462 -13.38 -12.23 -38.54
C GLY A 462 -12.61 -12.52 -39.82
N LEU A 463 -11.39 -12.02 -39.96
CA LEU A 463 -10.51 -12.22 -41.12
C LEU A 463 -9.79 -13.58 -41.06
N LEU A 464 -10.58 -14.65 -40.91
CA LEU A 464 -10.09 -16.00 -40.59
C LEU A 464 -9.14 -16.58 -41.65
N GLY A 465 -9.35 -16.28 -42.94
CA GLY A 465 -8.45 -16.69 -44.01
C GLY A 465 -7.05 -16.09 -43.84
N ARG A 466 -6.98 -14.78 -43.56
CA ARG A 466 -5.72 -14.08 -43.31
C ARG A 466 -5.07 -14.50 -42.00
N LEU A 467 -5.87 -14.81 -40.97
CA LEU A 467 -5.37 -15.38 -39.72
C LEU A 467 -4.68 -16.73 -39.97
N MET A 468 -5.28 -17.59 -40.80
CA MET A 468 -4.69 -18.87 -41.19
C MET A 468 -3.39 -18.67 -41.98
N ASP A 469 -3.38 -17.78 -42.99
CA ASP A 469 -2.17 -17.46 -43.76
C ASP A 469 -1.05 -16.93 -42.86
N TYR A 470 -1.40 -16.05 -41.91
CA TYR A 470 -0.45 -15.51 -40.94
C TYR A 470 0.11 -16.58 -40.02
N ALA A 471 -0.74 -17.51 -39.54
CA ALA A 471 -0.30 -18.64 -38.72
C ALA A 471 0.66 -19.58 -39.47
N GLU A 472 0.41 -19.84 -40.75
CA GLU A 472 1.29 -20.65 -41.61
C GLU A 472 2.62 -19.96 -41.91
N GLN A 473 2.62 -18.63 -42.01
CA GLN A 473 3.84 -17.83 -42.17
C GLN A 473 4.69 -17.83 -40.90
N VAL A 474 4.07 -17.65 -39.74
CA VAL A 474 4.76 -17.53 -38.45
C VAL A 474 5.23 -18.87 -37.90
N GLN A 475 4.52 -19.96 -38.22
CA GLN A 475 4.90 -21.33 -37.83
C GLN A 475 5.15 -21.49 -36.32
N SER A 476 4.24 -20.97 -35.50
CA SER A 476 4.36 -21.07 -34.04
C SER A 476 3.26 -21.94 -33.44
N LEU A 477 3.68 -22.99 -32.72
CA LEU A 477 2.78 -23.88 -31.98
C LEU A 477 1.95 -23.12 -30.94
N ASP A 478 2.57 -22.20 -30.20
CA ASP A 478 1.88 -21.44 -29.15
C ASP A 478 0.79 -20.53 -29.76
N LEU A 479 1.06 -19.92 -30.93
CA LEU A 479 0.10 -19.09 -31.64
C LEU A 479 -1.10 -19.91 -32.12
N ILE A 480 -0.85 -21.03 -32.80
CA ILE A 480 -1.96 -21.83 -33.33
C ILE A 480 -2.80 -22.40 -32.19
N GLN A 481 -2.22 -22.78 -31.06
CA GLN A 481 -2.97 -23.26 -29.90
C GLN A 481 -3.94 -22.22 -29.36
N GLU A 482 -3.50 -20.96 -29.30
CA GLU A 482 -4.33 -19.84 -28.83
C GLU A 482 -5.50 -19.55 -29.79
N PHE A 483 -5.25 -19.57 -31.11
CA PHE A 483 -6.24 -19.14 -32.11
C PHE A 483 -6.99 -20.29 -32.80
N SER A 484 -6.70 -21.55 -32.47
CA SER A 484 -7.40 -22.72 -33.04
C SER A 484 -8.92 -22.67 -32.90
N PRO A 485 -9.51 -22.20 -31.77
CA PRO A 485 -10.97 -22.11 -31.66
C PRO A 485 -11.63 -21.25 -32.74
N TYR A 486 -10.92 -20.25 -33.27
CA TYR A 486 -11.44 -19.39 -34.35
C TYR A 486 -11.33 -20.03 -35.74
N LEU A 487 -10.38 -20.95 -35.92
CA LEU A 487 -10.01 -21.52 -37.23
C LEU A 487 -10.60 -22.91 -37.48
N ILE A 488 -10.99 -23.63 -36.43
CA ILE A 488 -11.34 -25.05 -36.52
C ILE A 488 -12.53 -25.34 -37.43
N ASP A 489 -13.55 -24.48 -37.43
CA ASP A 489 -14.77 -24.71 -38.21
C ASP A 489 -14.61 -24.40 -39.70
N SER A 490 -13.75 -23.44 -40.03
CA SER A 490 -13.61 -22.91 -41.40
C SER A 490 -12.33 -23.37 -42.12
N HIS A 491 -11.27 -23.73 -41.39
CA HIS A 491 -9.93 -24.00 -41.93
C HIS A 491 -9.32 -25.30 -41.39
N ARG A 492 -10.18 -26.28 -41.03
CA ARG A 492 -9.80 -27.53 -40.36
C ARG A 492 -8.61 -28.27 -41.00
N GLU A 493 -8.63 -28.46 -42.32
CA GLU A 493 -7.60 -29.23 -43.03
C GLU A 493 -6.24 -28.51 -42.99
N ARG A 494 -6.24 -27.20 -43.24
CA ARG A 494 -5.03 -26.36 -43.17
C ARG A 494 -4.46 -26.32 -41.75
N LEU A 495 -5.35 -26.21 -40.76
CA LEU A 495 -4.97 -26.23 -39.34
C LEU A 495 -4.33 -27.58 -38.96
N LEU A 496 -4.91 -28.70 -39.37
CA LEU A 496 -4.34 -30.03 -39.15
C LEU A 496 -2.95 -30.15 -39.76
N GLU A 497 -2.77 -29.73 -41.01
CA GLU A 497 -1.48 -29.81 -41.70
C GLU A 497 -0.42 -28.95 -41.01
N LEU A 498 -0.80 -27.78 -40.51
CA LEU A 498 0.10 -26.92 -39.73
C LEU A 498 0.49 -27.56 -38.40
N TYR A 499 -0.45 -28.15 -37.65
CA TYR A 499 -0.14 -28.90 -36.43
C TYR A 499 0.77 -30.10 -36.72
N ARG A 500 0.44 -30.89 -37.75
CA ARG A 500 1.24 -32.05 -38.18
C ARG A 500 2.69 -31.64 -38.42
N ARG A 501 2.90 -30.63 -39.26
CA ARG A 501 4.23 -30.12 -39.59
C ARG A 501 4.99 -29.66 -38.34
N LEU A 502 4.38 -28.80 -37.53
CA LEU A 502 5.05 -28.21 -36.34
C LEU A 502 5.41 -29.25 -35.28
N LEU A 503 4.50 -30.17 -34.98
CA LEU A 503 4.74 -31.22 -33.99
C LEU A 503 5.74 -32.27 -34.52
N THR A 504 5.70 -32.59 -35.81
CA THR A 504 6.68 -33.47 -36.45
C THR A 504 8.08 -32.86 -36.42
N ASP A 505 8.21 -31.58 -36.80
CA ASP A 505 9.50 -30.87 -36.75
C ASP A 505 10.02 -30.76 -35.31
N PHE A 506 9.13 -30.52 -34.33
CA PHE A 506 9.49 -30.52 -32.92
C PHE A 506 9.99 -31.90 -32.46
N LEU A 507 9.30 -32.99 -32.82
CA LEU A 507 9.73 -34.36 -32.54
C LEU A 507 11.05 -34.72 -33.23
N ARG A 508 11.31 -34.24 -34.45
CA ARG A 508 12.58 -34.50 -35.15
C ARG A 508 13.76 -33.84 -34.43
N ASN A 509 13.58 -32.62 -33.94
CA ASN A 509 14.67 -31.82 -33.38
C ASN A 509 14.84 -31.98 -31.86
N HIS A 510 13.92 -32.65 -31.17
CA HIS A 510 13.93 -32.80 -29.71
C HIS A 510 13.64 -34.24 -29.26
N LEU A 511 14.27 -34.66 -28.16
CA LEU A 511 14.17 -36.00 -27.57
C LEU A 511 13.91 -35.93 -26.06
N GLY A 512 13.53 -37.07 -25.47
CA GLY A 512 13.34 -37.22 -24.02
C GLY A 512 11.96 -36.82 -23.50
N ARG A 513 11.73 -37.10 -22.21
CA ARG A 513 10.40 -37.03 -21.57
C ARG A 513 9.73 -35.66 -21.63
N LYS A 514 10.51 -34.57 -21.47
CA LYS A 514 9.97 -33.20 -21.59
C LYS A 514 9.37 -32.91 -22.97
N THR A 515 10.00 -33.44 -24.01
CA THR A 515 9.51 -33.34 -25.39
C THR A 515 8.19 -34.09 -25.54
N SER A 516 8.14 -35.34 -25.05
CA SER A 516 6.92 -36.17 -25.06
C SER A 516 5.76 -35.50 -24.30
N GLN A 517 6.02 -34.89 -23.15
CA GLN A 517 5.03 -34.15 -22.36
C GLN A 517 4.46 -32.95 -23.12
N ARG A 518 5.33 -32.17 -23.81
CA ARG A 518 4.87 -31.03 -24.61
C ARG A 518 4.00 -31.45 -25.80
N ILE A 519 4.30 -32.59 -26.43
CA ILE A 519 3.46 -33.17 -27.49
C ILE A 519 2.09 -33.57 -26.93
N ARG A 520 2.06 -34.27 -25.79
CA ARG A 520 0.80 -34.61 -25.11
C ARG A 520 -0.02 -33.36 -24.80
N GLU A 521 0.59 -32.34 -24.21
CA GLU A 521 -0.10 -31.08 -23.90
C GLU A 521 -0.70 -30.43 -25.15
N ALA A 522 -0.01 -30.48 -26.28
CA ALA A 522 -0.54 -29.96 -27.54
C ALA A 522 -1.74 -30.76 -28.05
N LEU A 523 -1.68 -32.09 -27.99
CA LEU A 523 -2.77 -32.98 -28.39
C LEU A 523 -3.97 -32.93 -27.44
N GLN A 524 -3.72 -32.68 -26.16
CA GLN A 524 -4.76 -32.50 -25.15
C GLN A 524 -5.52 -31.19 -25.40
N ARG A 525 -4.82 -30.09 -25.67
CA ARG A 525 -5.49 -28.83 -26.03
C ARG A 525 -6.38 -28.98 -27.26
N LEU A 526 -5.94 -29.74 -28.27
CA LEU A 526 -6.77 -30.06 -29.43
C LEU A 526 -8.06 -30.80 -29.03
N HIS A 527 -8.01 -31.73 -28.08
CA HIS A 527 -9.23 -32.35 -27.55
C HIS A 527 -10.13 -31.34 -26.82
N GLU A 528 -9.55 -30.49 -25.97
CA GLU A 528 -10.27 -29.51 -25.16
C GLU A 528 -11.03 -28.48 -26.01
N ILE A 529 -10.50 -28.11 -27.17
CA ILE A 529 -11.14 -27.16 -28.10
C ILE A 529 -12.08 -27.81 -29.11
N GLY A 530 -12.48 -29.07 -28.91
CA GLY A 530 -13.40 -29.80 -29.80
C GLY A 530 -12.74 -30.39 -31.05
N ALA A 531 -11.41 -30.30 -31.17
CA ALA A 531 -10.61 -30.85 -32.27
C ALA A 531 -10.10 -32.28 -32.00
N GLY A 532 -10.75 -33.06 -31.13
CA GLY A 532 -10.25 -34.37 -30.69
C GLY A 532 -9.98 -35.33 -31.85
N SER A 533 -10.81 -35.30 -32.89
CA SER A 533 -10.57 -36.07 -34.13
C SER A 533 -9.26 -35.70 -34.86
N LEU A 534 -8.80 -34.45 -34.79
CA LEU A 534 -7.49 -34.04 -35.32
C LEU A 534 -6.35 -34.60 -34.45
N ALA A 535 -6.52 -34.58 -33.14
CA ALA A 535 -5.54 -35.13 -32.22
C ALA A 535 -5.40 -36.65 -32.37
N VAL A 536 -6.50 -37.39 -32.55
CA VAL A 536 -6.46 -38.85 -32.81
C VAL A 536 -5.66 -39.16 -34.07
N LEU A 537 -5.87 -38.44 -35.17
CA LEU A 537 -5.09 -38.62 -36.41
C LEU A 537 -3.59 -38.40 -36.18
N LEU A 538 -3.23 -37.35 -35.42
CA LEU A 538 -1.84 -37.07 -35.08
C LEU A 538 -1.24 -38.13 -34.15
N VAL A 539 -2.03 -38.66 -33.20
CA VAL A 539 -1.60 -39.75 -32.29
C VAL A 539 -1.29 -41.02 -33.09
N GLU A 540 -2.18 -41.44 -33.99
CA GLU A 540 -1.98 -42.61 -34.85
C GLU A 540 -0.73 -42.44 -35.74
N GLU A 541 -0.58 -41.27 -36.35
CA GLU A 541 0.57 -40.93 -37.17
C GLU A 541 1.88 -40.99 -36.37
N PHE A 542 1.92 -40.38 -35.18
CA PHE A 542 3.13 -40.39 -34.34
C PHE A 542 3.44 -41.77 -33.74
N ARG A 543 2.42 -42.59 -33.43
CA ARG A 543 2.62 -44.00 -33.03
C ARG A 543 3.28 -44.79 -34.15
N SER A 544 2.84 -44.60 -35.39
CA SER A 544 3.41 -45.29 -36.55
C SER A 544 4.81 -44.80 -36.93
N GLN A 545 5.08 -43.49 -36.83
CA GLN A 545 6.35 -42.92 -37.26
C GLN A 545 7.48 -43.06 -36.22
N TYR A 546 7.14 -43.14 -34.93
CA TYR A 546 8.14 -43.15 -33.84
C TYR A 546 8.00 -44.31 -32.84
N PRO A 547 7.82 -45.57 -33.27
CA PRO A 547 7.52 -46.71 -32.38
C PRO A 547 8.60 -46.95 -31.31
N GLU A 548 9.86 -46.65 -31.61
CA GLU A 548 11.01 -46.84 -30.72
C GLU A 548 11.12 -45.77 -29.60
N ARG A 549 10.28 -44.73 -29.62
CA ARG A 549 10.33 -43.66 -28.61
C ARG A 549 9.44 -43.99 -27.42
N HIS A 550 9.93 -44.83 -26.51
CA HIS A 550 9.18 -45.31 -25.34
C HIS A 550 8.49 -44.19 -24.53
N SER A 551 9.21 -43.09 -24.22
CA SER A 551 8.60 -41.99 -23.46
C SER A 551 7.51 -41.24 -24.22
N LEU A 552 7.54 -41.25 -25.56
CA LEU A 552 6.46 -40.69 -26.37
C LEU A 552 5.26 -41.64 -26.38
N MET A 553 5.49 -42.95 -26.53
CA MET A 553 4.43 -43.96 -26.50
C MET A 553 3.66 -43.96 -25.17
N GLU A 554 4.36 -43.81 -24.04
CA GLU A 554 3.74 -43.65 -22.73
C GLU A 554 2.77 -42.45 -22.68
N GLU A 555 3.21 -41.29 -23.19
CA GLU A 555 2.39 -40.07 -23.16
C GLU A 555 1.25 -40.10 -24.19
N LEU A 556 1.45 -40.76 -25.34
CA LEU A 556 0.42 -40.95 -26.37
C LEU A 556 -0.62 -42.00 -25.98
N ALA A 557 -0.32 -42.95 -25.08
CA ALA A 557 -1.26 -43.98 -24.61
C ALA A 557 -2.43 -43.42 -23.78
N LEU A 558 -2.36 -42.13 -23.40
CA LEU A 558 -3.39 -41.43 -22.65
C LEU A 558 -4.55 -40.92 -23.54
N PHE A 559 -4.41 -41.05 -24.86
CA PHE A 559 -5.42 -40.79 -25.89
C PHE A 559 -5.82 -42.11 -26.56
#